data_AF-A0A3D3KYI4-F1
#
_entry.id   AF-A0A3D3KYI4-F1
#
_cell.length_a   1.000
_cell.length_b   1.000
_cell.length_c   1.000
_cell.angle_alpha   90.00
_cell.angle_beta   90.00
_cell.angle_gamma   90.00
#
_symmetry.space_group_name_H-M   'P 1'
#
loop_
_entity.id
_entity.type
_entity.pdbx_description
1 polymer ?
#
loop_
_entity_poly.entity_id
_entity_poly.type
_entity_poly.pdbx_seq_one_letter_code
_entity_poly.pdbx_strand_id
1 'polypeptide(L)'
;YWSGVLRQAVAGGLDRSSVALVDDADLLPAEANRDLADLNALGLSVVVTAGYSPILTQRVPLALQARSLGSGVLIAPRTFLDGDLFGVRFEAEPNPPPGRSVLIQNGRALAVQLGWVPPDGLLGGLAA
;
A
#
# COMPACT_ATOMS: atom_id res chain seq x y z
N TYR A 1 -16.68 -5.19 9.06
CA TYR A 1 -15.85 -4.18 9.75
C TYR A 1 -15.84 -2.87 8.96
N TRP A 2 -15.25 -2.84 7.75
CA TRP A 2 -15.10 -1.62 6.94
C TRP A 2 -16.40 -0.86 6.65
N SER A 3 -17.50 -1.54 6.32
CA SER A 3 -18.81 -0.87 6.18
C SER A 3 -19.27 -0.11 7.42
N GLY A 4 -18.87 -0.57 8.62
CA GLY A 4 -19.12 0.15 9.88
C GLY A 4 -18.26 1.39 10.02
N VAL A 5 -16.97 1.29 9.68
CA VAL A 5 -16.03 2.43 9.64
C VAL A 5 -16.50 3.48 8.63
N LEU A 6 -16.96 3.06 7.45
CA LEU A 6 -17.54 3.95 6.43
C LEU A 6 -18.78 4.68 6.96
N ARG A 7 -19.71 3.97 7.62
CA ARG A 7 -20.88 4.62 8.24
C ARG A 7 -20.46 5.65 9.30
N GLN A 8 -19.45 5.35 10.11
CA GLN A 8 -18.91 6.31 11.09
C GLN A 8 -18.27 7.53 10.42
N ALA A 9 -17.50 7.32 9.35
CA ALA A 9 -16.89 8.39 8.55
C ALA A 9 -17.96 9.34 7.98
N VAL A 10 -19.00 8.77 7.35
CA VAL A 10 -20.12 9.53 6.77
C VAL A 10 -20.88 10.31 7.84
N ALA A 11 -21.03 9.74 9.04
CA ALA A 11 -21.64 10.42 10.18
C ALA A 11 -20.75 11.50 10.83
N GLY A 12 -19.53 11.71 10.33
CA GLY A 12 -18.56 12.66 10.91
C GLY A 12 -17.91 12.18 12.21
N GLY A 13 -18.01 10.88 12.51
CA GLY A 13 -17.48 10.27 13.73
C GLY A 13 -16.00 9.88 13.68
N LEU A 14 -15.33 10.08 12.54
CA LEU A 14 -13.88 9.87 12.40
C LEU A 14 -13.16 11.20 12.26
N ASP A 15 -12.03 11.32 12.95
CA ASP A 15 -11.10 12.42 12.74
C ASP A 15 -10.57 12.37 11.30
N ARG A 16 -10.51 13.53 10.63
CA ARG A 16 -9.97 13.66 9.28
C ARG A 16 -8.48 13.33 9.21
N SER A 17 -7.75 13.40 10.32
CA SER A 17 -6.34 12.95 10.37
C SER A 17 -6.18 11.44 10.55
N SER A 18 -7.28 10.68 10.63
CA SER A 18 -7.22 9.22 10.76
C SER A 18 -6.65 8.59 9.48
N VAL A 19 -5.89 7.51 9.65
CA VAL A 19 -5.36 6.71 8.54
C VAL A 19 -5.89 5.29 8.65
N ALA A 20 -6.49 4.78 7.59
CA ALA A 20 -6.86 3.38 7.50
C ALA A 20 -5.63 2.56 7.06
N LEU A 21 -5.17 1.67 7.93
CA LEU A 21 -4.14 0.68 7.60
C LEU A 21 -4.83 -0.63 7.22
N VAL A 22 -4.53 -1.14 6.04
CA VAL A 22 -5.13 -2.34 5.49
C VAL A 22 -4.03 -3.29 5.09
N ASP A 23 -4.00 -4.45 5.74
CA ASP A 23 -3.08 -5.52 5.37
C ASP A 23 -3.78 -6.51 4.44
N ASP A 24 -3.03 -7.08 3.50
CA ASP A 24 -3.47 -8.09 2.54
C ASP A 24 -4.81 -7.75 1.86
N ALA A 25 -4.93 -6.54 1.30
CA ALA A 25 -6.17 -6.04 0.73
C ALA A 25 -6.70 -6.91 -0.42
N ASP A 26 -5.82 -7.64 -1.12
CA ASP A 26 -6.23 -8.60 -2.14
C ASP A 26 -7.00 -9.79 -1.55
N LEU A 27 -6.77 -10.17 -0.29
CA LEU A 27 -7.51 -11.24 0.39
C LEU A 27 -8.88 -10.80 0.92
N LEU A 28 -9.16 -9.49 0.92
CA LEU A 28 -10.46 -8.97 1.38
C LEU A 28 -11.59 -9.23 0.36
N PRO A 29 -12.84 -9.42 0.84
CA PRO A 29 -14.00 -9.44 -0.03
C PRO A 29 -14.13 -8.16 -0.87
N ALA A 30 -14.73 -8.26 -2.05
CA ALA A 30 -14.92 -7.12 -2.95
C ALA A 30 -15.69 -5.95 -2.29
N GLU A 31 -16.65 -6.26 -1.42
CA GLU A 31 -17.42 -5.28 -0.65
C GLU A 31 -16.52 -4.46 0.28
N ALA A 32 -15.58 -5.11 0.98
CA ALA A 32 -14.63 -4.43 1.86
C ALA A 32 -13.67 -3.53 1.06
N ASN A 33 -13.20 -4.00 -0.10
CA ASN A 33 -12.38 -3.20 -1.01
C ASN A 33 -13.14 -1.99 -1.57
N ARG A 34 -14.47 -2.10 -1.76
CA ARG A 34 -15.33 -0.96 -2.14
C ARG A 34 -15.49 0.03 -0.99
N ASP A 35 -15.78 -0.44 0.22
CA ASP A 35 -15.89 0.42 1.40
C ASP A 35 -14.60 1.23 1.64
N LEU A 36 -13.43 0.61 1.42
CA LEU A 36 -12.12 1.26 1.52
C LEU A 36 -11.89 2.33 0.43
N ALA A 37 -12.35 2.08 -0.79
CA ALA A 37 -12.31 3.08 -1.86
C ALA A 37 -13.23 4.27 -1.56
N ASP A 38 -14.41 4.01 -1.01
CA ASP A 38 -15.36 5.04 -0.60
C ASP A 38 -14.82 5.87 0.58
N LEU A 39 -14.16 5.24 1.55
CA LEU A 39 -13.42 5.94 2.62
C LEU A 39 -12.35 6.87 2.05
N ASN A 40 -11.57 6.41 1.08
CA ASN A 40 -10.56 7.26 0.43
C ASN A 40 -11.20 8.42 -0.34
N ALA A 41 -12.32 8.19 -1.02
CA ALA A 41 -13.08 9.23 -1.72
C ALA A 41 -13.65 10.30 -0.78
N LEU A 42 -13.93 9.96 0.48
CA LEU A 42 -14.30 10.91 1.54
C LEU A 42 -13.12 11.73 2.07
N GLY A 43 -11.90 11.50 1.56
CA GLY A 43 -10.67 12.20 1.94
C GLY A 43 -9.87 11.51 3.05
N LEU A 44 -10.25 10.30 3.46
CA LEU A 44 -9.46 9.54 4.43
C LEU A 44 -8.18 9.01 3.76
N SER A 45 -7.05 9.14 4.45
CA SER A 45 -5.82 8.49 4.02
C SER A 45 -5.94 6.98 4.22
N VAL A 46 -5.61 6.21 3.17
CA VAL A 46 -5.63 4.74 3.22
C VAL A 46 -4.26 4.23 2.77
N VAL A 47 -3.63 3.40 3.61
CA VAL A 47 -2.39 2.69 3.30
C VAL A 47 -2.75 1.22 3.20
N VAL A 48 -2.45 0.61 2.05
CA VAL A 48 -2.77 -0.79 1.77
C VAL A 48 -1.52 -1.58 1.41
N THR A 49 -1.43 -2.80 1.90
CA THR A 49 -0.57 -3.84 1.34
C THR A 49 -1.43 -4.78 0.49
N ALA A 50 -0.82 -5.40 -0.51
CA ALA A 50 -1.46 -6.43 -1.31
C ALA A 50 -0.40 -7.29 -2.01
N GLY A 51 -0.71 -8.57 -2.19
CA GLY A 51 0.04 -9.45 -3.08
C GLY A 51 -0.08 -9.01 -4.54
N TYR A 52 1.04 -8.93 -5.25
CA TYR A 52 1.01 -8.64 -6.69
C TYR A 52 0.37 -9.80 -7.47
N SER A 53 -0.58 -9.46 -8.35
CA SER A 53 -1.11 -10.35 -9.38
C SER A 53 -1.55 -9.53 -10.60
N PRO A 54 -1.62 -10.12 -11.81
CA PRO A 54 -2.08 -9.41 -13.00
C PRO A 54 -3.50 -8.83 -12.89
N ILE A 55 -4.32 -9.36 -11.99
CA ILE A 55 -5.70 -8.93 -11.74
C ILE A 55 -5.83 -8.01 -10.51
N LEU A 56 -4.72 -7.59 -9.91
CA LEU A 56 -4.73 -6.81 -8.66
C LEU A 56 -5.61 -5.55 -8.77
N THR A 57 -5.51 -4.80 -9.86
CA THR A 57 -6.32 -3.58 -10.05
C THR A 57 -7.81 -3.84 -10.26
N GLN A 58 -8.20 -5.08 -10.58
CA GLN A 58 -9.61 -5.49 -10.65
C GLN A 58 -10.14 -5.86 -9.26
N ARG A 59 -9.28 -6.43 -8.39
CA ARG A 59 -9.65 -6.86 -7.02
C ARG A 59 -9.56 -5.73 -6.01
N VAL A 60 -8.57 -4.86 -6.14
CA VAL A 60 -8.25 -3.78 -5.20
C VAL A 60 -8.32 -2.44 -5.93
N PRO A 61 -9.48 -1.73 -5.90
CA PRO A 61 -9.65 -0.46 -6.59
C PRO A 61 -8.63 0.62 -6.16
N LEU A 62 -8.18 0.58 -4.90
CA LEU A 62 -7.14 1.49 -4.40
C LEU A 62 -5.78 1.28 -5.10
N ALA A 63 -5.47 0.06 -5.57
CA ALA A 63 -4.25 -0.18 -6.34
C ALA A 63 -4.32 0.50 -7.73
N LEU A 64 -5.51 0.56 -8.33
CA LEU A 64 -5.75 1.29 -9.58
C LEU A 64 -5.56 2.81 -9.38
N GLN A 65 -6.02 3.35 -8.25
CA GLN A 65 -5.82 4.76 -7.90
C GLN A 65 -4.34 5.07 -7.65
N ALA A 66 -3.66 4.25 -6.85
CA ALA A 66 -2.22 4.36 -6.58
C ALA A 66 -1.39 4.33 -7.88
N ARG A 67 -1.73 3.44 -8.82
CA ARG A 67 -1.16 3.41 -10.17
C ARG A 67 -1.37 4.74 -10.89
N SER A 68 -2.60 5.27 -10.87
CA SER A 68 -2.95 6.50 -11.59
C SER A 68 -2.22 7.73 -11.04
N LEU A 69 -1.90 7.73 -9.75
CA LEU A 69 -1.06 8.73 -9.08
C LEU A 69 0.45 8.47 -9.27
N GLY A 70 0.84 7.35 -9.89
CA GLY A 70 2.23 6.95 -10.03
C GLY A 70 2.96 6.89 -8.69
N SER A 71 2.29 6.40 -7.65
CA SER A 71 2.81 6.40 -6.27
C SER A 71 2.56 5.05 -5.58
N GLY A 72 3.58 4.49 -4.94
CA GLY A 72 3.49 3.20 -4.26
C GLY A 72 4.86 2.67 -3.83
N VAL A 73 4.87 1.52 -3.16
CA VAL A 73 6.12 0.83 -2.77
C VAL A 73 6.05 -0.62 -3.23
N LEU A 74 7.03 -1.05 -4.01
CA LEU A 74 7.24 -2.46 -4.34
C LEU A 74 8.13 -3.07 -3.25
N ILE A 75 7.58 -4.00 -2.47
CA ILE A 75 8.32 -4.66 -1.38
C ILE A 75 8.93 -5.95 -1.90
N ALA A 76 10.23 -6.13 -1.66
CA ALA A 76 11.00 -7.29 -2.10
C ALA A 76 10.84 -7.65 -3.60
N PRO A 77 10.88 -6.69 -4.54
CA PRO A 77 10.76 -6.99 -5.96
C PRO A 77 11.90 -7.91 -6.42
N ARG A 78 11.60 -8.85 -7.30
CA ARG A 78 12.50 -9.89 -7.80
C ARG A 78 12.83 -9.73 -9.28
N THR A 79 11.94 -9.11 -10.05
CA THR A 79 12.11 -8.93 -11.49
C THR A 79 11.62 -7.56 -11.93
N PHE A 80 12.08 -7.09 -13.10
CA PHE A 80 11.60 -5.84 -13.68
C PHE A 80 10.08 -5.84 -13.99
N LEU A 81 9.44 -7.02 -14.06
CA LEU A 81 8.00 -7.17 -14.28
C LEU A 81 7.18 -6.75 -13.06
N ASP A 82 7.78 -6.75 -11.87
CA ASP A 82 7.10 -6.28 -10.65
C ASP A 82 6.79 -4.77 -10.72
N GLY A 83 7.44 -4.05 -11.65
CA GLY A 83 7.19 -2.64 -11.95
C GLY A 83 6.03 -2.40 -12.92
N ASP A 84 5.49 -3.44 -13.55
CA ASP A 84 4.47 -3.31 -14.61
C ASP A 84 3.19 -2.64 -14.08
N LEU A 85 2.82 -2.88 -12.82
CA LEU A 85 1.67 -2.22 -12.18
C LEU A 85 1.75 -0.69 -12.29
N PHE A 86 2.95 -0.13 -12.12
CA PHE A 86 3.18 1.32 -12.15
C PHE A 86 3.76 1.80 -13.48
N GLY A 87 3.96 0.92 -14.46
CA GLY A 87 4.58 1.26 -15.74
C GLY A 87 6.04 1.68 -15.62
N VAL A 88 6.73 1.24 -14.56
CA VAL A 88 8.12 1.61 -14.28
C VAL A 88 9.08 0.46 -14.61
N ARG A 89 10.31 0.82 -14.92
CA ARG A 89 11.42 -0.11 -15.05
C ARG A 89 12.45 0.20 -13.97
N PHE A 90 13.00 -0.85 -13.39
CA PHE A 90 14.09 -0.78 -12.40
C PHE A 90 14.96 -2.02 -12.53
N GLU A 91 16.19 -1.93 -12.03
CA GLU A 91 17.08 -3.07 -11.94
C GLU A 91 16.80 -3.82 -10.64
N ALA A 92 16.41 -5.10 -10.76
CA ALA A 92 16.27 -5.97 -9.61
C ALA A 92 17.66 -6.40 -9.14
N GLU A 93 18.00 -6.07 -7.89
CA GLU A 93 19.26 -6.52 -7.28
C GLU A 93 19.25 -8.05 -7.13
N PRO A 94 20.31 -8.77 -7.54
CA PRO A 94 20.40 -10.20 -7.32
C PRO A 94 20.60 -10.48 -5.82
N ASN A 95 19.72 -11.30 -5.23
CA ASN A 95 19.73 -11.65 -3.80
C ASN A 95 19.64 -10.45 -2.84
N PRO A 96 18.57 -9.63 -2.93
CA PRO A 96 18.46 -8.44 -2.11
C PRO A 96 18.25 -8.80 -0.63
N PRO A 97 18.78 -7.99 0.31
CA PRO A 97 18.50 -8.19 1.73
C PRO A 97 17.00 -7.99 2.02
N PRO A 98 16.45 -8.60 3.10
CA PRO A 98 15.09 -8.33 3.55
C PRO A 98 14.84 -6.82 3.72
N GLY A 99 13.66 -6.35 3.34
CA GLY A 99 13.28 -4.93 3.38
C GLY A 99 13.74 -4.10 2.17
N ARG A 100 14.58 -4.66 1.28
CA ARG A 100 14.89 -4.00 0.01
C ARG A 100 13.62 -3.83 -0.82
N SER A 101 13.37 -2.60 -1.23
CA SER A 101 12.13 -2.18 -1.88
C SER A 101 12.41 -1.12 -2.94
N VAL A 102 11.40 -0.80 -3.74
CA VAL A 102 11.44 0.30 -4.70
C VAL A 102 10.29 1.25 -4.40
N LEU A 103 10.64 2.49 -4.06
CA LEU A 103 9.68 3.59 -3.91
C LEU A 103 9.34 4.11 -5.31
N ILE A 104 8.04 4.15 -5.61
CA ILE A 104 7.50 4.80 -6.79
C ILE A 104 6.90 6.14 -6.37
N GLN A 105 7.40 7.22 -6.94
CA GLN A 105 6.88 8.56 -6.69
C GLN A 105 6.84 9.36 -7.99
N ASN A 106 5.66 9.87 -8.35
CA ASN A 106 5.42 10.58 -9.61
C ASN A 106 5.94 9.80 -10.83
N GLY A 107 5.73 8.47 -10.84
CA GLY A 107 6.17 7.57 -11.91
C GLY A 107 7.68 7.31 -11.96
N ARG A 108 8.46 7.75 -10.97
CA ARG A 108 9.90 7.48 -10.87
C ARG A 108 10.17 6.39 -9.85
N ALA A 109 11.08 5.48 -10.18
CA ALA A 109 11.53 4.41 -9.29
C ALA A 109 12.81 4.80 -8.55
N LEU A 110 12.82 4.60 -7.23
CA LEU A 110 13.97 4.78 -6.36
C LEU A 110 14.18 3.54 -5.49
N ALA A 111 15.36 2.93 -5.54
CA ALA A 111 15.70 1.84 -4.64
C ALA A 111 15.78 2.36 -3.20
N VAL A 112 15.11 1.69 -2.27
CA VAL A 112 15.07 2.05 -0.84
C VAL A 112 15.21 0.81 0.03
N GLN A 113 15.66 1.02 1.27
CA GLN A 113 15.71 -0.01 2.29
C GLN A 113 14.67 0.34 3.37
N LEU A 114 13.64 -0.49 3.51
CA LEU A 114 12.64 -0.29 4.56
C LEU A 114 13.25 -0.62 5.93
N GLY A 115 12.87 0.19 6.93
CA GLY A 115 13.21 -0.07 8.32
C GLY A 115 12.57 -1.36 8.80
N TRP A 116 13.30 -2.11 9.61
CA TRP A 116 12.80 -3.32 10.24
C TRP A 116 12.33 -3.01 11.67
N VAL A 117 11.13 -3.46 12.00
CA VAL A 117 10.59 -3.38 13.37
C VAL A 117 10.48 -4.81 13.89
N PRO A 118 11.09 -5.13 15.06
CA PRO A 118 10.93 -6.43 15.68
C PRO A 118 9.45 -6.73 15.97
N PRO A 119 8.99 -7.99 15.87
CA PRO A 119 7.61 -8.37 16.14
C PRO A 119 7.09 -7.94 17.53
N ASP A 120 8.00 -7.85 18.51
CA ASP A 120 7.68 -7.49 19.89
C ASP A 120 7.62 -5.97 20.15
N GLY A 121 7.74 -5.14 19.10
CA GLY A 121 7.41 -3.71 19.14
C GLY A 121 8.30 -2.81 20.02
N LEU A 122 9.29 -3.37 20.71
CA LEU A 122 10.28 -2.58 21.42
C LEU A 122 11.18 -1.89 20.40
N LEU A 123 10.83 -0.64 20.08
CA LEU A 123 11.72 0.34 19.47
C LEU A 123 12.82 0.70 20.49
N GLY A 124 13.63 -0.28 20.87
CA GLY A 124 14.82 -0.10 21.67
C GLY A 124 15.88 0.57 20.82
N GLY A 125 15.91 1.90 20.85
CA GLY A 125 17.05 2.70 20.39
C GLY A 125 17.18 2.85 18.88
N LEU A 126 16.30 3.65 18.27
CA LEU A 126 16.73 4.48 17.12
C LEU A 126 17.17 5.83 17.70
N ALA A 127 18.41 5.88 18.18
CA ALA A 127 19.12 7.14 18.37
C ALA A 127 19.80 7.50 17.05
N ALA A 128 19.41 8.67 16.52
CA ALA A 128 20.08 9.53 15.52
C ALA A 128 20.73 8.88 14.30
#